data_AF-A0A962YVM9-F1
#
_entry.id   AF-A0A962YVM9-F1
#
_cell.length_a   1.000
_cell.length_b   1.000
_cell.length_c   1.000
_cell.angle_alpha   90.00
_cell.angle_beta   90.00
_cell.angle_gamma   90.00
#
_symmetry.space_group_name_H-M   'P 1'
#
loop_
_entity.id
_entity.type
_entity.pdbx_description
1 polymer ?
#
loop_
_entity_poly.entity_id
_entity_poly.type
_entity_poly.pdbx_seq_one_letter_code
_entity_poly.pdbx_strand_id
1 'polypeptide(L)'
;MQLHYQSQAVAKPYFIAAIALFVGQILFGLILGLQYVIGDFLFPAIPFNVARMVHTNLLIVWLLFGFMGAAYYLVPEETETELHSPLLAHVLFWVFLIAGALTVVGYLTVPYATLAEMTGNDILQTMGREFLEQPLPTKLGIVVVALAFLYNIGMTILKGRKTAISMILLMGLVGLAV
;
A
#
# COMPACT_ATOMS: atom_id res chain seq x y z
N MET A 1 -15.23 21.51 6.89
CA MET A 1 -15.34 21.07 5.49
C MET A 1 -16.55 20.17 5.41
N GLN A 2 -17.64 20.62 4.77
CA GLN A 2 -18.79 19.74 4.49
C GLN A 2 -18.41 18.85 3.31
N LEU A 3 -18.59 17.54 3.42
CA LEU A 3 -18.39 16.62 2.30
C LEU A 3 -19.55 16.80 1.30
N HIS A 4 -19.24 16.87 0.01
CA HIS A 4 -20.27 16.94 -1.04
C HIS A 4 -21.01 15.61 -1.17
N TYR A 5 -20.30 14.49 -1.00
CA TYR A 5 -20.84 13.13 -1.00
C TYR A 5 -20.44 12.40 0.28
N GLN A 6 -21.38 11.67 0.89
CA GLN A 6 -21.11 11.02 2.18
C GLN A 6 -20.05 9.93 2.06
N SER A 7 -19.99 9.24 0.91
CA SER A 7 -18.98 8.21 0.65
C SER A 7 -17.54 8.74 0.55
N GLN A 8 -17.31 10.06 0.37
CA GLN A 8 -15.95 10.63 0.42
C GLN A 8 -15.27 10.41 1.78
N ALA A 9 -16.05 10.18 2.85
CA ALA A 9 -15.53 9.92 4.18
C ALA A 9 -14.63 8.67 4.24
N VAL A 10 -14.78 7.71 3.30
CA VAL A 10 -13.93 6.51 3.27
C VAL A 10 -12.47 6.83 2.95
N ALA A 11 -12.15 8.01 2.40
CA ALA A 11 -10.78 8.43 2.15
C ALA A 11 -9.98 8.73 3.43
N LYS A 12 -10.67 9.14 4.51
CA LYS A 12 -10.04 9.53 5.79
C LYS A 12 -9.13 8.45 6.39
N PRO A 13 -9.57 7.19 6.58
CA PRO A 13 -8.71 6.15 7.13
C PRO A 13 -7.47 5.90 6.26
N TYR A 14 -7.60 5.96 4.93
CA TYR A 14 -6.47 5.79 4.01
C TYR A 14 -5.39 6.86 4.22
N PHE A 15 -5.78 8.14 4.33
CA PHE A 15 -4.82 9.20 4.60
C PHE A 15 -4.19 9.11 5.99
N ILE A 16 -4.95 8.74 7.01
CA ILE A 16 -4.41 8.54 8.37
C ILE A 16 -3.36 7.42 8.37
N ALA A 17 -3.66 6.29 7.73
CA ALA A 17 -2.72 5.18 7.61
C ALA A 17 -1.48 5.57 6.80
N ALA A 18 -1.65 6.30 5.69
CA ALA A 18 -0.52 6.79 4.89
C ALA A 18 0.45 7.65 5.73
N ILE A 19 -0.08 8.58 6.53
CA ILE A 19 0.74 9.42 7.41
C ILE A 19 1.45 8.58 8.47
N ALA A 20 0.75 7.63 9.10
CA ALA A 20 1.36 6.76 10.11
C ALA A 20 2.48 5.89 9.53
N LEU A 21 2.27 5.30 8.36
CA LEU A 21 3.28 4.49 7.65
C LEU A 21 4.46 5.35 7.18
N PHE A 22 4.21 6.59 6.77
CA PHE A 22 5.26 7.55 6.41
C PHE A 22 6.16 7.87 7.60
N VAL A 23 5.60 8.09 8.80
CA VAL A 23 6.40 8.26 10.03
C VAL A 23 7.28 7.03 10.26
N GLY A 24 6.73 5.82 10.13
CA GLY A 24 7.51 4.58 10.19
C GLY A 24 8.67 4.55 9.18
N GLN A 25 8.41 4.95 7.93
CA GLN A 25 9.43 5.02 6.89
C GLN A 25 10.60 5.93 7.30
N ILE A 26 10.31 7.11 7.83
CA ILE A 26 11.35 8.07 8.28
C ILE A 26 12.18 7.48 9.42
N LEU A 27 11.56 6.80 10.40
CA LEU A 27 12.29 6.16 11.50
C LEU A 27 13.31 5.12 11.01
N PHE A 28 12.91 4.26 10.07
CA PHE A 28 13.83 3.30 9.46
C PHE A 28 14.89 3.98 8.58
N GLY A 29 14.58 5.13 7.97
CA GLY A 29 15.56 5.94 7.25
C GLY A 29 16.65 6.50 8.18
N LEU A 30 16.27 6.97 9.37
CA LEU A 30 17.21 7.44 10.39
C LEU A 30 18.09 6.30 10.92
N ILE A 31 17.52 5.10 11.12
CA ILE A 31 18.28 3.90 11.49
C ILE A 31 19.36 3.59 10.44
N LEU A 32 18.99 3.57 9.16
CA LEU A 32 19.94 3.33 8.06
C LEU A 32 21.03 4.39 8.04
N GLY A 33 20.67 5.67 8.17
CA GLY A 33 21.64 6.77 8.22
C GLY A 33 22.65 6.61 9.36
N LEU A 34 22.22 6.13 10.52
CA LEU A 34 23.13 5.85 11.63
C LEU A 34 24.01 4.61 11.38
N GLN A 35 23.46 3.55 10.79
CA GLN A 35 24.21 2.36 10.39
C GLN A 35 25.32 2.64 9.38
N TYR A 36 25.20 3.71 8.56
CA TYR A 36 26.27 4.15 7.66
C TYR A 36 27.52 4.65 8.38
N VAL A 37 27.36 5.26 9.57
CA VAL A 37 28.46 5.85 10.35
C VAL A 37 28.85 5.00 11.55
N ILE A 38 27.93 4.18 12.08
CA ILE A 38 28.12 3.22 13.17
C ILE A 38 27.64 1.85 12.67
N GLY A 39 28.53 1.09 12.03
CA GLY A 39 28.19 -0.12 11.26
C GLY A 39 27.62 -1.29 12.05
N ASP A 40 27.80 -1.32 13.38
CA ASP A 40 27.28 -2.34 14.29
C ASP A 40 25.99 -1.90 15.03
N PHE A 41 25.48 -0.69 14.76
CA PHE A 41 24.25 -0.20 15.37
C PHE A 41 23.05 -1.10 15.06
N LEU A 42 22.39 -1.62 16.10
CA LEU A 42 21.29 -2.59 16.06
C LEU A 42 21.63 -3.98 15.50
N PHE A 43 22.89 -4.25 15.17
CA PHE A 43 23.31 -5.60 14.78
C PHE A 43 23.44 -6.50 16.03
N PRO A 44 23.04 -7.79 15.98
CA PRO A 44 22.45 -8.54 14.87
C PRO A 44 20.92 -8.48 14.78
N ALA A 45 20.25 -7.73 15.66
CA ALA A 45 18.79 -7.71 15.78
C ALA A 45 18.09 -7.14 14.53
N ILE A 46 18.58 -6.02 13.99
CA ILE A 46 18.06 -5.40 12.76
C ILE A 46 19.24 -5.10 11.82
N PRO A 47 19.60 -6.07 10.95
CA PRO A 47 20.62 -5.86 9.92
C PRO A 47 20.24 -4.75 8.94
N PHE A 48 21.23 -4.11 8.33
CA PHE A 48 21.03 -3.00 7.39
C PHE A 48 20.08 -3.35 6.24
N ASN A 49 20.19 -4.55 5.66
CA ASN A 49 19.30 -4.98 4.58
C ASN A 49 17.84 -5.14 5.05
N VAL A 50 17.61 -5.55 6.31
CA VAL A 50 16.27 -5.62 6.92
C VAL A 50 15.70 -4.23 7.16
N ALA A 51 16.50 -3.31 7.71
CA ALA A 51 16.08 -1.92 7.85
C ALA A 51 15.76 -1.28 6.49
N ARG A 52 16.54 -1.60 5.44
CA ARG A 52 16.36 -1.09 4.08
C ARG A 52 15.06 -1.56 3.47
N MET A 53 14.77 -2.87 3.51
CA MET A 53 13.53 -3.41 2.96
C MET A 53 12.29 -2.85 3.68
N VAL A 54 12.35 -2.62 5.00
CA VAL A 54 11.24 -1.97 5.72
C VAL A 54 11.09 -0.52 5.26
N HIS A 55 12.18 0.25 5.15
CA HIS A 55 12.14 1.64 4.68
C HIS A 55 11.53 1.75 3.28
N THR A 56 12.01 0.97 2.31
CA THR A 56 11.57 1.08 0.91
C THR A 56 10.17 0.51 0.68
N ASN A 57 9.78 -0.57 1.36
CA ASN A 57 8.43 -1.09 1.23
C ASN A 57 7.39 -0.21 1.92
N LEU A 58 7.72 0.39 3.08
CA LEU A 58 6.84 1.40 3.70
C LEU A 58 6.62 2.57 2.75
N LEU A 59 7.67 3.06 2.06
CA LEU A 59 7.56 4.13 1.06
C LEU A 59 6.49 3.82 0.00
N ILE A 60 6.57 2.64 -0.61
CA ILE A 60 5.64 2.22 -1.66
C ILE A 60 4.22 2.10 -1.09
N VAL A 61 4.07 1.41 0.04
CA VAL A 61 2.74 1.12 0.61
C VAL A 61 2.04 2.40 1.05
N TRP A 62 2.72 3.34 1.72
CA TRP A 62 2.05 4.57 2.15
C TRP A 62 1.63 5.45 0.97
N LEU A 63 2.43 5.48 -0.11
CA LEU A 63 2.06 6.17 -1.35
C LEU A 63 0.80 5.56 -1.98
N LEU A 64 0.71 4.23 -2.01
CA LEU A 64 -0.48 3.53 -2.49
C LEU A 64 -1.73 3.85 -1.66
N PHE A 65 -1.60 3.89 -0.32
CA PHE A 65 -2.69 4.37 0.55
C PHE A 65 -3.09 5.81 0.21
N GLY A 66 -2.11 6.69 -0.03
CA GLY A 66 -2.35 8.07 -0.46
C GLY A 66 -3.11 8.15 -1.79
N PHE A 67 -2.71 7.37 -2.80
CA PHE A 67 -3.39 7.32 -4.10
C PHE A 67 -4.82 6.77 -4.00
N MET A 68 -5.03 5.70 -3.23
CA MET A 68 -6.37 5.15 -2.99
C MET A 68 -7.26 6.15 -2.25
N GLY A 69 -6.74 6.79 -1.21
CA GLY A 69 -7.45 7.83 -0.46
C GLY A 69 -7.84 9.02 -1.36
N ALA A 70 -6.91 9.49 -2.19
CA ALA A 70 -7.16 10.56 -3.15
C ALA A 70 -8.26 10.17 -4.16
N ALA A 71 -8.19 8.97 -4.73
CA ALA A 71 -9.22 8.47 -5.64
C ALA A 71 -10.59 8.36 -4.96
N TYR A 72 -10.66 7.81 -3.74
CA TYR A 72 -11.92 7.72 -3.00
C TYR A 72 -12.54 9.08 -2.63
N TYR A 73 -11.72 10.12 -2.53
CA TYR A 73 -12.20 11.47 -2.28
C TYR A 73 -12.66 12.17 -3.58
N LEU A 74 -11.81 12.19 -4.61
CA LEU A 74 -12.06 12.98 -5.82
C LEU A 74 -13.07 12.32 -6.76
N VAL A 75 -13.11 10.99 -6.85
CA VAL A 75 -13.93 10.30 -7.87
C VAL A 75 -15.42 10.54 -7.64
N PRO A 76 -15.99 10.42 -6.43
CA PRO A 76 -17.40 10.77 -6.19
C PRO A 76 -17.75 12.20 -6.63
N GLU A 77 -16.83 13.15 -6.40
CA GLU A 77 -17.00 14.55 -6.77
C GLU A 77 -16.98 14.76 -8.29
N GLU A 78 -15.98 14.21 -8.99
CA GLU A 78 -15.84 14.31 -10.45
C GLU A 78 -16.96 13.59 -11.21
N THR A 79 -17.46 12.52 -10.64
CA THR A 79 -18.52 11.69 -11.26
C THR A 79 -19.92 12.12 -10.86
N GLU A 80 -20.01 13.11 -9.97
CA GLU A 80 -21.24 13.66 -9.41
C GLU A 80 -22.18 12.59 -8.82
N THR A 81 -21.61 11.52 -8.25
CA THR A 81 -22.36 10.38 -7.71
C THR A 81 -21.66 9.74 -6.52
N GLU A 82 -22.42 9.04 -5.68
CA GLU A 82 -21.85 8.29 -4.56
C GLU A 82 -20.97 7.13 -5.05
N LEU A 83 -19.93 6.81 -4.27
CA LEU A 83 -19.05 5.67 -4.53
C LEU A 83 -19.84 4.37 -4.66
N HIS A 84 -19.45 3.54 -5.62
CA HIS A 84 -20.12 2.27 -5.91
C HIS A 84 -20.31 1.38 -4.68
N SER A 85 -19.28 1.25 -3.83
CA SER A 85 -19.37 0.50 -2.58
C SER A 85 -18.46 1.08 -1.48
N PRO A 86 -19.01 1.85 -0.53
CA PRO A 86 -18.28 2.30 0.66
C PRO A 86 -17.83 1.14 1.55
N LEU A 87 -18.62 0.07 1.64
CA LEU A 87 -18.26 -1.13 2.42
C LEU A 87 -17.00 -1.79 1.85
N LEU A 88 -16.92 -1.92 0.52
CA LEU A 88 -15.75 -2.49 -0.13
C LEU A 88 -14.50 -1.66 0.17
N ALA A 89 -14.58 -0.33 0.15
CA ALA A 89 -13.45 0.54 0.51
C ALA A 89 -12.95 0.26 1.95
N HIS A 90 -13.84 0.11 2.93
CA HIS A 90 -13.42 -0.22 4.30
C HIS A 90 -12.80 -1.63 4.42
N VAL A 91 -13.34 -2.62 3.71
CA VAL A 91 -12.77 -3.98 3.70
C VAL A 91 -11.37 -3.96 3.09
N LEU A 92 -11.22 -3.32 1.94
CA LEU A 92 -9.93 -3.21 1.25
C LEU A 92 -8.90 -2.46 2.10
N PHE A 93 -9.30 -1.40 2.81
CA PHE A 93 -8.46 -0.70 3.77
C PHE A 93 -7.84 -1.66 4.79
N TRP A 94 -8.68 -2.43 5.49
CA TRP A 94 -8.21 -3.34 6.53
C TRP A 94 -7.38 -4.50 5.97
N VAL A 95 -7.82 -5.10 4.87
CA VAL A 95 -7.06 -6.18 4.21
C VAL A 95 -5.67 -5.69 3.81
N PHE A 96 -5.58 -4.51 3.20
CA PHE A 96 -4.30 -3.97 2.76
C PHE A 96 -3.40 -3.56 3.92
N LEU A 97 -3.97 -2.94 4.96
CA LEU A 97 -3.23 -2.53 6.15
C LEU A 97 -2.68 -3.74 6.91
N ILE A 98 -3.51 -4.75 7.12
CA ILE A 98 -3.10 -6.00 7.80
C ILE A 98 -2.04 -6.73 6.98
N ALA A 99 -2.22 -6.84 5.65
CA ALA A 99 -1.23 -7.47 4.79
C ALA A 99 0.13 -6.74 4.86
N GLY A 100 0.14 -5.41 4.76
CA GLY A 100 1.36 -4.61 4.89
C GLY A 100 2.02 -4.74 6.27
N ALA A 101 1.23 -4.67 7.34
CA ALA A 101 1.73 -4.83 8.71
C ALA A 101 2.33 -6.21 8.95
N LEU A 102 1.67 -7.29 8.51
CA LEU A 102 2.18 -8.65 8.62
C LEU A 102 3.49 -8.85 7.85
N THR A 103 3.62 -8.23 6.68
CA THR A 103 4.87 -8.27 5.91
C THR A 103 6.01 -7.57 6.63
N VAL A 104 5.78 -6.38 7.19
CA VAL A 104 6.79 -5.66 7.99
C VAL A 104 7.18 -6.44 9.23
N VAL A 105 6.20 -7.02 9.95
CA VAL A 105 6.47 -7.92 11.08
C VAL A 105 7.33 -9.10 10.62
N GLY A 106 6.96 -9.76 9.52
CA GLY A 106 7.73 -10.88 8.96
C GLY A 106 9.18 -10.52 8.67
N TYR A 107 9.46 -9.33 8.11
CA TYR A 107 10.83 -8.86 7.89
C TYR A 107 11.63 -8.69 9.19
N LEU A 108 10.98 -8.23 10.26
CA LEU A 108 11.64 -7.89 11.52
C LEU A 108 11.77 -9.08 12.47
N THR A 109 10.89 -10.09 12.37
CA THR A 109 10.83 -11.19 13.34
C THR A 109 11.36 -12.51 12.82
N VAL A 110 11.51 -12.67 11.50
CA VAL A 110 11.93 -13.93 10.88
C VAL A 110 13.15 -13.69 9.99
N PRO A 111 14.21 -14.52 10.06
CA PRO A 111 15.29 -14.47 9.10
C PRO A 111 14.77 -14.56 7.67
N TYR A 112 15.22 -13.68 6.79
CA TYR A 112 14.63 -13.50 5.46
C TYR A 112 14.61 -14.78 4.60
N ALA A 113 15.63 -15.63 4.72
CA ALA A 113 15.68 -16.93 4.05
C ALA A 113 14.57 -17.88 4.56
N THR A 114 14.37 -17.95 5.87
CA THR A 114 13.29 -18.73 6.49
C THR A 114 11.91 -18.17 6.11
N LEU A 115 11.77 -16.84 6.05
CA LEU A 115 10.54 -16.20 5.58
C LEU A 115 10.22 -16.61 4.14
N ALA A 116 11.24 -16.67 3.27
CA ALA A 116 11.07 -17.08 1.88
C ALA A 116 10.61 -18.54 1.76
N GLU A 117 11.22 -19.46 2.50
CA GLU A 117 10.81 -20.87 2.55
C GLU A 117 9.38 -21.03 3.08
N MET A 118 9.07 -20.40 4.22
CA MET A 118 7.75 -20.46 4.86
C MET A 118 6.62 -19.90 4.00
N THR A 119 6.92 -19.00 3.06
CA THR A 119 5.92 -18.33 2.23
C THR A 119 5.87 -18.85 0.80
N GLY A 120 6.53 -19.98 0.54
CA GLY A 120 6.45 -20.68 -0.73
C GLY A 120 7.23 -20.02 -1.86
N ASN A 121 8.33 -19.31 -1.55
CA ASN A 121 9.19 -18.72 -2.57
C ASN A 121 9.87 -19.77 -3.48
N ASP A 122 9.91 -21.04 -3.05
CA ASP A 122 10.40 -22.16 -3.87
C ASP A 122 9.46 -22.50 -5.04
N ILE A 123 8.18 -22.14 -4.94
CA ILE A 123 7.18 -22.35 -6.01
C ILE A 123 7.35 -21.31 -7.10
N LEU A 124 7.44 -20.03 -6.70
CA LEU A 124 7.66 -18.91 -7.60
C LEU A 124 8.59 -17.90 -6.93
N GLN A 125 9.82 -17.84 -7.44
CA GLN A 125 10.92 -17.04 -6.89
C GLN A 125 10.73 -15.56 -7.18
N THR A 126 9.86 -14.90 -6.40
CA THR A 126 9.55 -13.48 -6.57
C THR A 126 10.22 -12.59 -5.53
N MET A 127 10.76 -13.16 -4.45
CA MET A 127 11.40 -12.40 -3.35
C MET A 127 12.87 -12.08 -3.63
N GLY A 128 13.41 -11.09 -2.92
CA GLY A 128 14.86 -10.79 -2.90
C GLY A 128 15.33 -9.85 -4.01
N ARG A 129 14.39 -9.29 -4.77
CA ARG A 129 14.63 -8.21 -5.73
C ARG A 129 14.29 -6.89 -5.05
N GLU A 130 15.04 -5.84 -5.37
CA GLU A 130 14.82 -4.50 -4.81
C GLU A 130 13.37 -4.04 -5.04
N PHE A 131 12.73 -3.53 -3.98
CA PHE A 131 11.32 -3.11 -3.94
C PHE A 131 10.28 -4.24 -4.07
N LEU A 132 10.74 -5.49 -4.21
CA LEU A 132 9.92 -6.69 -4.39
C LEU A 132 10.27 -7.76 -3.34
N GLU A 133 10.68 -7.34 -2.14
CA GLU A 133 11.10 -8.22 -1.05
C GLU A 133 9.93 -8.95 -0.37
N GLN A 134 8.69 -8.51 -0.60
CA GLN A 134 7.49 -9.05 0.05
C GLN A 134 7.19 -10.49 -0.40
N PRO A 135 6.72 -11.34 0.53
CA PRO A 135 6.31 -12.71 0.22
C PRO A 135 5.32 -12.84 -0.94
N LEU A 136 5.35 -13.98 -1.64
CA LEU A 136 4.42 -14.28 -2.72
C LEU A 136 2.94 -14.13 -2.29
N PRO A 137 2.49 -14.62 -1.12
CA PRO A 137 1.11 -14.42 -0.68
C PRO A 137 0.75 -12.95 -0.50
N THR A 138 1.68 -12.12 -0.01
CA THR A 138 1.47 -10.67 0.11
C THR A 138 1.32 -10.04 -1.27
N LYS A 139 2.17 -10.39 -2.24
CA LYS A 139 2.06 -9.87 -3.62
C LYS A 139 0.69 -10.19 -4.22
N LEU A 140 0.22 -11.43 -4.09
CA LEU A 140 -1.11 -11.84 -4.55
C LEU A 140 -2.22 -11.06 -3.83
N GLY A 141 -2.09 -10.86 -2.51
CA GLY A 141 -3.02 -10.04 -1.73
C GLY A 141 -3.10 -8.59 -2.24
N ILE A 142 -1.95 -7.98 -2.56
CA ILE A 142 -1.89 -6.63 -3.14
C ILE A 142 -2.60 -6.59 -4.49
N VAL A 143 -2.40 -7.58 -5.36
CA VAL A 143 -3.10 -7.66 -6.66
C VAL A 143 -4.61 -7.74 -6.45
N VAL A 144 -5.09 -8.59 -5.54
CA VAL A 144 -6.53 -8.69 -5.23
C VAL A 144 -7.09 -7.35 -4.73
N VAL A 145 -6.37 -6.67 -3.84
CA VAL A 145 -6.76 -5.34 -3.34
C VAL A 145 -6.83 -4.32 -4.48
N ALA A 146 -5.81 -4.29 -5.34
CA ALA A 146 -5.73 -3.37 -6.47
C ALA A 146 -6.88 -3.58 -7.47
N LEU A 147 -7.18 -4.84 -7.82
CA LEU A 147 -8.28 -5.17 -8.73
C LEU A 147 -9.65 -4.81 -8.14
N ALA A 148 -9.88 -5.10 -6.86
CA ALA A 148 -11.12 -4.76 -6.19
C ALA A 148 -11.29 -3.23 -6.03
N PHE A 149 -10.19 -2.52 -5.80
CA PHE A 149 -10.17 -1.05 -5.76
C PHE A 149 -10.50 -0.46 -7.15
N LEU A 150 -9.85 -0.96 -8.21
CA LEU A 150 -10.13 -0.55 -9.59
C LEU A 150 -11.58 -0.83 -9.99
N TYR A 151 -12.14 -1.96 -9.57
CA TYR A 151 -13.55 -2.25 -9.76
C TYR A 151 -14.43 -1.19 -9.07
N ASN A 152 -14.16 -0.87 -7.81
CA ASN A 152 -14.96 0.09 -7.04
C ASN A 152 -14.94 1.49 -7.69
N ILE A 153 -13.75 1.98 -8.04
CA ILE A 153 -13.55 3.27 -8.70
C ILE A 153 -14.12 3.26 -10.13
N GLY A 154 -13.81 2.23 -10.91
CA GLY A 154 -14.27 2.08 -12.29
C GLY A 154 -15.78 2.05 -12.41
N MET A 155 -16.46 1.29 -11.54
CA MET A 155 -17.93 1.26 -11.53
C MET A 155 -18.56 2.59 -11.12
N THR A 156 -17.88 3.38 -10.29
CA THR A 156 -18.33 4.74 -9.92
C THR A 156 -18.26 5.67 -11.13
N ILE A 157 -17.12 5.66 -11.85
CA ILE A 157 -16.91 6.45 -13.07
C ILE A 157 -17.87 6.03 -14.20
N LEU A 158 -18.15 4.74 -14.34
CA LEU A 158 -19.07 4.24 -15.36
C LEU A 158 -20.50 4.75 -15.13
N LYS A 159 -20.96 4.76 -13.86
CA LYS A 159 -22.30 5.21 -13.48
C LYS A 159 -22.49 6.74 -13.57
N GLY A 160 -21.44 7.51 -13.28
CA GLY A 160 -21.51 8.96 -13.20
C GLY A 160 -20.97 9.70 -14.43
N ARG A 161 -20.81 11.02 -14.25
CA ARG A 161 -20.19 11.92 -15.21
C ARG A 161 -18.72 11.51 -15.45
N LYS A 162 -18.27 11.63 -16.70
CA LYS A 162 -16.89 11.31 -17.09
C LYS A 162 -16.17 12.60 -17.41
N THR A 163 -15.09 12.88 -16.70
CA THR A 163 -14.25 14.06 -16.90
C THR A 163 -12.88 13.64 -17.41
N ALA A 164 -12.12 14.58 -17.97
CA ALA A 164 -10.73 14.30 -18.35
C ALA A 164 -9.89 13.86 -17.14
N ILE A 165 -10.12 14.48 -15.97
CA ILE A 165 -9.42 14.16 -14.72
C ILE A 165 -9.73 12.73 -14.29
N SER A 166 -11.01 12.35 -14.20
CA SER A 166 -11.40 11.00 -13.75
C SER A 166 -10.90 9.91 -14.70
N MET A 167 -10.89 10.18 -16.01
CA MET A 167 -10.44 9.23 -17.02
C MET A 167 -8.91 9.07 -17.03
N ILE A 168 -8.15 10.16 -16.92
CA ILE A 168 -6.68 10.11 -16.82
C ILE A 168 -6.26 9.41 -15.53
N LEU A 169 -6.92 9.71 -14.41
CA LEU A 169 -6.70 9.00 -13.16
C LEU A 169 -6.93 7.50 -13.31
N LEU A 170 -8.07 7.09 -13.89
CA LEU A 170 -8.39 5.68 -14.07
C LEU A 170 -7.35 4.99 -14.96
N MET A 171 -6.91 5.61 -16.06
CA MET A 171 -5.84 5.07 -16.91
C MET A 171 -4.53 4.88 -16.13
N GLY A 172 -4.13 5.86 -15.31
CA GLY A 172 -2.95 5.75 -14.46
C GLY A 172 -3.06 4.63 -13.42
N LEU A 173 -4.22 4.50 -12.77
CA LEU A 173 -4.47 3.45 -11.79
C LEU A 173 -4.50 2.05 -12.42
N VAL A 174 -5.05 1.91 -13.64
CA VAL A 174 -5.03 0.66 -14.39
C VAL A 174 -3.59 0.32 -14.80
N GLY A 175 -2.82 1.30 -15.28
CA GLY A 175 -1.40 1.10 -15.63
C GLY A 175 -0.53 0.70 -14.44
N LEU A 176 -0.90 1.05 -13.21
CA LEU A 176 -0.21 0.62 -12.00
C LEU A 176 -0.55 -0.83 -11.58
N ALA A 177 -1.68 -1.37 -12.04
CA ALA A 177 -2.13 -2.71 -11.68
C ALA A 177 -1.64 -3.82 -12.63
N VAL A 178 -1.07 -3.47 -13.78
CA VAL A 178 -0.56 -4.38 -14.82
C VAL A 178 0.96 -4.33 -14.85
#